data_AF-A0A5E4E5V2-F1
#
_entry.id   AF-A0A5E4E5V2-F1
#
_cell.length_a   1.000
_cell.length_b   1.000
_cell.length_c   1.000
_cell.angle_alpha   90.00
_cell.angle_beta   90.00
_cell.angle_gamma   90.00
#
_symmetry.space_group_name_H-M   'P 1'
#
loop_
_entity.id
_entity.type
_entity.pdbx_description
1 polymer ?
#
loop_
_entity_poly.entity_id
_entity_poly.type
_entity_poly.pdbx_seq_one_letter_code
_entity_poly.pdbx_strand_id
1 'polypeptide(L)'
;MKYSHATVKDVRSGFCLVLLAKDKQLKVQPEKTFFLSWVSAPILGEGDDFEGDEPFAWGSREFMRKLCIGKDVEYYVANTKTQGEYGAVKLEGEDVAQSAISQGWLQFSFLAVNR
;
A
#
# COMPACT_ATOMS: atom_id res chain seq x y z
N MET A 1 -16.70 -10.97 -2.69
CA MET A 1 -15.33 -10.40 -2.67
C MET A 1 -14.35 -11.53 -2.40
N LYS A 2 -13.30 -11.68 -3.20
CA LYS A 2 -12.31 -12.75 -3.04
C LYS A 2 -11.03 -12.15 -2.45
N TYR A 3 -10.62 -12.67 -1.29
CA TYR A 3 -9.34 -12.34 -0.69
C TYR A 3 -8.27 -13.29 -1.21
N SER A 4 -7.08 -12.75 -1.43
CA SER A 4 -5.87 -13.46 -1.83
C SER A 4 -4.79 -13.22 -0.79
N HIS A 5 -3.84 -14.15 -0.67
CA HIS A 5 -2.70 -14.00 0.26
C HIS A 5 -1.46 -13.54 -0.50
N ALA A 6 -0.72 -12.61 0.10
CA ALA A 6 0.58 -12.16 -0.37
C ALA A 6 1.49 -11.83 0.82
N THR A 7 2.78 -11.74 0.56
CA THR A 7 3.75 -11.18 1.50
C THR A 7 4.13 -9.78 1.05
N VAL A 8 4.19 -8.82 1.96
CA VAL A 8 4.60 -7.46 1.60
C VAL A 8 6.11 -7.42 1.44
N LYS A 9 6.57 -7.14 0.23
CA LYS A 9 8.00 -7.05 -0.11
C LYS A 9 8.56 -5.66 0.23
N ASP A 10 7.85 -4.61 -0.17
CA ASP A 10 8.33 -3.23 -0.03
C ASP A 10 7.16 -2.23 0.13
N VAL A 11 7.48 -1.03 0.60
CA VAL A 11 6.56 0.11 0.72
C VAL A 11 7.17 1.29 -0.05
N ARG A 12 6.53 1.64 -1.16
CA ARG A 12 7.01 2.72 -2.05
C ARG A 12 6.54 4.09 -1.55
N SER A 13 5.33 4.16 -1.01
CA SER A 13 4.77 5.35 -0.35
C SER A 13 3.79 4.95 0.74
N GLY A 14 3.24 5.92 1.50
CA GLY A 14 2.31 5.63 2.60
C GLY A 14 1.05 4.82 2.21
N PHE A 15 0.68 4.74 0.93
CA PHE A 15 -0.45 3.90 0.48
C PHE A 15 -0.09 2.91 -0.64
N CYS A 16 1.16 2.89 -1.10
CA CYS A 16 1.63 2.03 -2.18
C CYS A 16 2.54 0.93 -1.64
N LEU A 17 2.10 -0.31 -1.78
CA LEU A 17 2.75 -1.53 -1.33
C LEU A 17 3.20 -2.36 -2.54
N VAL A 18 4.33 -3.06 -2.41
CA VAL A 18 4.74 -4.11 -3.33
C VAL A 18 4.42 -5.44 -2.69
N LEU A 19 3.48 -6.17 -3.29
CA LEU A 19 3.04 -7.48 -2.84
C LEU A 19 3.75 -8.57 -3.64
N LEU A 20 4.23 -9.58 -2.95
CA LEU A 20 4.71 -10.82 -3.53
C LEU A 20 3.58 -11.85 -3.45
N ALA A 21 2.98 -12.18 -4.61
CA ALA A 21 1.85 -13.10 -4.62
C ALA A 21 2.32 -14.53 -4.33
N LYS A 22 1.65 -15.19 -3.36
CA LYS A 22 1.98 -16.56 -2.97
C LYS A 22 1.44 -17.58 -3.98
N ASP A 23 2.12 -17.72 -5.11
CA ASP A 23 1.89 -18.82 -6.03
C ASP A 23 2.91 -19.94 -5.78
N LYS A 24 2.44 -21.07 -5.22
CA LYS A 24 3.29 -22.22 -4.90
C LYS A 24 3.85 -22.92 -6.15
N GLN A 25 3.31 -22.66 -7.34
CA GLN A 25 3.71 -23.31 -8.58
C GLN A 25 4.86 -22.59 -9.28
N LEU A 26 5.09 -21.32 -8.97
CA LEU A 26 6.12 -20.50 -9.62
C LEU A 26 7.43 -20.52 -8.81
N LYS A 27 8.55 -20.77 -9.50
CA LYS A 27 9.91 -20.65 -8.92
C LYS A 27 10.24 -19.21 -8.51
N VAL A 28 9.66 -18.23 -9.19
CA VAL A 28 9.77 -16.79 -8.88
C VAL A 28 8.36 -16.27 -8.69
N GLN A 29 8.07 -15.77 -7.49
CA GLN A 29 6.76 -15.22 -7.18
C GLN A 29 6.59 -13.86 -7.88
N PRO A 30 5.44 -13.59 -8.52
CA PRO A 30 5.25 -12.34 -9.23
C PRO A 30 5.05 -11.18 -8.24
N GLU A 31 5.71 -10.06 -8.53
CA GLU A 31 5.58 -8.81 -7.80
C GLU A 31 4.41 -8.01 -8.35
N LYS A 32 3.65 -7.40 -7.44
CA LYS A 32 2.49 -6.59 -7.76
C LYS A 32 2.56 -5.26 -7.02
N THR A 33 2.42 -4.17 -7.77
CA THR A 33 2.17 -2.84 -7.19
C THR A 33 0.71 -2.77 -6.76
N PHE A 34 0.49 -2.54 -5.48
CA PHE A 34 -0.83 -2.50 -4.85
C PHE A 34 -1.05 -1.20 -4.11
N PHE A 35 -2.17 -0.54 -4.39
CA PHE A 35 -2.55 0.74 -3.79
C PHE A 35 -3.74 0.55 -2.86
N LEU A 36 -3.65 1.12 -1.66
CA LEU A 36 -4.78 1.18 -0.74
C LEU A 36 -5.86 2.10 -1.31
N SER A 37 -7.06 1.57 -1.45
CA SER A 37 -8.22 2.32 -1.93
C SER A 37 -8.77 3.24 -0.84
N TRP A 38 -9.42 4.32 -1.28
CA TRP A 38 -10.12 5.28 -0.41
C TRP A 38 -9.24 6.04 0.58
N VAL A 39 -7.92 6.04 0.39
CA VAL A 39 -6.97 6.75 1.25
C VAL A 39 -5.95 7.52 0.44
N SER A 40 -5.45 8.62 1.02
CA SER A 40 -4.31 9.37 0.52
C SER A 40 -3.21 9.42 1.57
N ALA A 41 -1.96 9.34 1.14
CA ALA A 41 -0.79 9.62 1.97
C ALA A 41 -0.11 10.92 1.50
N PRO A 42 0.65 11.59 2.37
CA PRO A 42 1.51 12.67 1.95
C PRO A 42 2.59 12.17 0.97
N ILE A 43 2.94 13.02 0.00
CA ILE A 43 3.80 12.68 -1.12
C ILE A 43 5.27 12.79 -0.70
N LEU A 44 6.02 11.71 -0.96
CA LEU A 44 7.48 11.73 -0.92
C LEU A 44 7.97 12.33 -2.24
N GLY A 45 8.85 13.32 -2.15
CA GLY A 45 9.47 13.90 -3.33
C GLY A 45 10.42 12.88 -3.96
N GLU A 46 10.29 12.64 -5.27
CA GLU A 46 11.26 11.85 -6.03
C GLU A 46 11.89 12.74 -7.12
N GLY A 47 13.22 12.75 -7.19
CA GLY A 47 13.99 13.45 -8.23
C GLY A 47 14.46 14.86 -7.86
N ASP A 48 15.24 15.46 -8.77
CA ASP A 48 15.89 16.78 -8.58
C ASP A 48 14.92 17.96 -8.74
N ASP A 49 13.76 17.73 -9.38
CA ASP A 49 12.75 18.76 -9.68
C ASP A 49 11.69 18.93 -8.56
N PHE A 50 11.81 18.21 -7.44
CA PHE A 50 10.85 18.29 -6.34
C PHE A 50 11.31 19.27 -5.25
N GLU A 51 10.39 20.10 -4.73
CA GLU A 51 10.67 21.04 -3.63
C GLU A 51 10.94 20.35 -2.27
N GLY A 52 10.96 19.00 -2.24
CA GLY A 52 11.16 18.17 -1.06
C GLY A 52 9.94 17.31 -0.71
N ASP A 53 10.05 16.57 0.38
CA ASP A 53 8.96 15.74 0.89
C ASP A 53 7.83 16.61 1.46
N GLU A 54 6.57 16.23 1.20
CA GLU A 54 5.44 16.84 1.91
C GLU A 54 5.58 16.60 3.43
N PRO A 55 5.04 17.49 4.27
CA PRO A 55 5.04 17.30 5.70
C PRO A 55 4.53 15.90 6.08
N PHE A 56 5.29 15.20 6.91
CA PHE A 56 4.97 13.85 7.42
C PHE A 56 4.99 12.71 6.38
N ALA A 57 5.39 12.94 5.12
CA ALA A 57 5.45 11.91 4.08
C ALA A 57 6.39 10.76 4.45
N TRP A 58 7.60 11.07 4.91
CA TRP A 58 8.56 10.07 5.37
C TRP A 58 8.04 9.26 6.56
N GLY A 59 7.41 9.95 7.53
CA GLY A 59 6.81 9.30 8.69
C GLY A 59 5.69 8.33 8.31
N SER A 60 4.81 8.75 7.39
CA SER A 60 3.73 7.92 6.86
C SER A 60 4.25 6.66 6.17
N ARG A 61 5.27 6.80 5.30
CA ARG A 61 5.93 5.64 4.68
C ARG A 61 6.58 4.72 5.72
N GLU A 62 7.31 5.26 6.69
CA GLU A 62 8.00 4.45 7.69
C GLU A 62 7.05 3.74 8.65
N PHE A 63 5.91 4.35 8.98
CA PHE A 63 4.86 3.69 9.74
C PHE A 63 4.37 2.44 9.00
N MET A 64 4.03 2.59 7.72
CA MET A 64 3.58 1.49 6.87
C MET A 64 4.67 0.43 6.67
N ARG A 65 5.92 0.86 6.54
CA ARG A 65 7.08 -0.03 6.44
C ARG A 65 7.20 -0.93 7.67
N LYS A 66 7.12 -0.35 8.87
CA LYS A 66 7.19 -1.08 10.15
C LYS A 66 5.97 -1.97 10.36
N LEU A 67 4.80 -1.53 9.89
CA LEU A 67 3.56 -2.29 10.04
C LEU A 67 3.50 -3.51 9.13
N CYS A 68 3.95 -3.39 7.87
CA CYS A 68 3.59 -4.33 6.82
C CYS A 68 4.74 -5.15 6.24
N ILE A 69 5.98 -4.62 6.12
CA ILE A 69 7.06 -5.33 5.41
C ILE A 69 7.36 -6.70 6.04
N GLY A 70 7.50 -7.70 5.18
CA GLY A 70 7.81 -9.08 5.56
C GLY A 70 6.63 -9.84 6.17
N LYS A 71 5.47 -9.19 6.34
CA LYS A 71 4.27 -9.83 6.89
C LYS A 71 3.39 -10.41 5.80
N ASP A 72 2.66 -11.44 6.20
CA ASP A 72 1.63 -12.06 5.38
C ASP A 72 0.32 -11.30 5.53
N VAL A 73 -0.25 -10.92 4.39
CA VAL A 73 -1.45 -10.11 4.33
C VAL A 73 -2.51 -10.76 3.46
N GLU A 74 -3.76 -10.47 3.79
CA GLU A 74 -4.93 -10.78 2.99
C GLU A 74 -5.34 -9.53 2.24
N TYR A 75 -5.41 -9.58 0.92
CA TYR A 75 -5.80 -8.43 0.13
C TYR A 75 -6.95 -8.79 -0.81
N TYR A 76 -7.78 -7.81 -1.13
CA TYR A 76 -8.77 -7.93 -2.19
C TYR A 76 -8.55 -6.83 -3.20
N VAL A 77 -8.66 -7.16 -4.49
CA VAL A 77 -8.58 -6.19 -5.58
C VAL A 77 -9.99 -5.65 -5.84
N ALA A 78 -10.16 -4.34 -5.69
CA ALA A 78 -11.38 -3.62 -6.02
C ALA A 78 -11.38 -3.13 -7.46
N ASN A 79 -10.23 -2.63 -7.93
CA ASN A 79 -10.06 -2.07 -9.26
C ASN A 79 -8.62 -2.29 -9.74
N THR A 80 -8.40 -2.34 -11.06
CA THR A 80 -7.07 -2.45 -11.66
C THR A 80 -6.90 -1.32 -12.66
N LYS A 81 -5.81 -0.58 -12.55
CA LYS A 81 -5.45 0.52 -13.46
C LYS A 81 -4.06 0.29 -14.04
N THR A 82 -3.66 1.15 -14.97
CA THR A 82 -2.34 1.11 -15.62
C THR A 82 -1.18 1.13 -14.62
N GLN A 83 -1.33 1.85 -13.50
CA GLN A 83 -0.29 1.95 -12.47
C GLN A 83 -0.21 0.73 -11.55
N GLY A 84 -1.28 -0.07 -11.43
CA GLY A 84 -1.34 -1.22 -10.54
C GLY A 84 -2.75 -1.60 -10.08
N GLU A 85 -2.81 -2.50 -9.10
CA GLU A 85 -4.04 -2.97 -8.47
C GLU A 85 -4.43 -2.08 -7.28
N TYR A 86 -5.71 -1.81 -7.11
CA TYR A 86 -6.26 -0.99 -6.04
C TYR A 86 -7.23 -1.81 -5.21
N GLY A 87 -7.12 -1.73 -3.89
CA GLY A 87 -8.11 -2.36 -3.01
C GLY A 87 -7.78 -2.21 -1.54
N ALA A 88 -8.18 -3.17 -0.71
CA ALA A 88 -7.82 -3.15 0.71
C ALA A 88 -6.90 -4.31 1.07
N VAL A 89 -6.12 -4.09 2.12
CA VAL A 89 -5.19 -5.04 2.71
C VAL A 89 -5.52 -5.20 4.18
N LYS A 90 -5.58 -6.45 4.62
CA LYS A 90 -5.76 -6.84 6.00
C LYS A 90 -4.52 -7.55 6.52
N LEU A 91 -4.14 -7.21 7.73
CA LEU A 91 -3.08 -7.85 8.49
C LEU A 91 -3.71 -8.43 9.75
N GLU A 92 -3.59 -9.74 9.95
CA GLU A 92 -4.14 -10.43 11.14
C GLU A 92 -5.65 -10.16 11.38
N GLY A 93 -6.41 -9.92 10.29
CA GLY A 93 -7.84 -9.61 10.33
C GLY A 93 -8.17 -8.12 10.45
N GLU A 94 -7.19 -7.26 10.75
CA GLU A 94 -7.36 -5.81 10.85
C GLU A 94 -7.07 -5.11 9.53
N ASP A 95 -7.86 -4.08 9.19
CA ASP A 95 -7.64 -3.28 7.99
C ASP A 95 -6.43 -2.34 8.19
N VAL A 96 -5.44 -2.48 7.31
CA VAL A 96 -4.21 -1.71 7.36
C VAL A 96 -4.47 -0.22 7.12
N ALA A 97 -5.37 0.11 6.20
CA ALA A 97 -5.71 1.49 5.89
C ALA A 97 -6.42 2.16 7.08
N GLN A 98 -7.34 1.45 7.73
CA GLN A 98 -8.02 1.94 8.93
C GLN A 98 -7.03 2.17 10.09
N SER A 99 -6.09 1.24 10.28
CA SER A 99 -5.05 1.36 11.31
C SER A 99 -4.19 2.60 11.06
N ALA A 100 -3.75 2.82 9.83
CA ALA A 100 -2.94 3.99 9.48
C ALA A 100 -3.71 5.32 9.57
N ILE A 101 -5.01 5.33 9.24
CA ILE A 101 -5.87 6.52 9.44
C ILE A 101 -6.02 6.82 10.93
N SER A 102 -6.27 5.80 11.77
CA SER A 102 -6.47 6.00 13.22
C SER A 102 -5.25 6.61 13.91
N GLN A 103 -4.06 6.34 13.37
CA GLN A 103 -2.78 6.87 13.84
C GLN A 103 -2.40 8.21 13.19
N GLY A 104 -3.24 8.73 12.27
CA GLY A 104 -3.03 10.02 11.60
C GLY A 104 -2.00 10.01 10.46
N TRP A 105 -1.57 8.83 9.99
CA TRP A 105 -0.58 8.72 8.91
C TRP A 105 -1.18 8.75 7.51
N LEU A 106 -2.47 8.39 7.40
CA LEU A 106 -3.25 8.44 6.17
C LEU A 106 -4.53 9.25 6.38
N GLN A 107 -5.04 9.82 5.30
CA GLN A 107 -6.32 10.50 5.26
C GLN A 107 -7.30 9.73 4.40
N PHE A 108 -8.56 9.64 4.82
CA PHE A 108 -9.63 9.10 3.98
C PHE A 108 -9.88 10.03 2.78
N SER A 109 -9.86 9.49 1.56
CA SER A 109 -10.03 10.25 0.33
C SER A 109 -10.73 9.43 -0.75
N PHE A 110 -11.89 9.92 -1.19
CA PHE A 110 -12.65 9.30 -2.30
C PHE A 110 -11.95 9.48 -3.66
N LEU A 111 -11.11 10.52 -3.78
CA LEU A 111 -10.47 10.91 -5.04
C LEU A 111 -9.16 10.16 -5.31
N ALA A 112 -8.60 9.49 -4.30
CA ALA A 112 -7.32 8.79 -4.42
C ALA A 112 -7.34 7.68 -5.48
N VAL A 113 -8.50 7.09 -5.75
CA VAL A 113 -8.64 6.08 -6.81
C VAL A 113 -8.42 6.71 -8.20
N ASN A 114 -8.64 8.01 -8.40
CA ASN A 114 -8.63 8.67 -9.72
C ASN A 114 -7.38 9.52 -10.02
N ARG A 115 -6.32 9.40 -9.22
CA ARG A 115 -5.02 10.00 -9.53
C ARG A 115 -4.16 9.08 -10.39
#